data_AF-A0A352EZ61-F1
#
_entry.id   AF-A0A352EZ61-F1
#
_cell.length_a   1.000
_cell.length_b   1.000
_cell.length_c   1.000
_cell.angle_alpha   90.00
_cell.angle_beta   90.00
_cell.angle_gamma   90.00
#
_symmetry.space_group_name_H-M   'P 1'
#
loop_
_entity.id
_entity.type
_entity.pdbx_description
1 polymer ?
#
loop_
_entity_poly.entity_id
_entity_poly.type
_entity_poly.pdbx_seq_one_letter_code
_entity_poly.pdbx_strand_id
1 'polypeptide(L)'
;MRNSAAARFGSDRYVIAGLVDTSGYAADVRAKYEGFLITDSAIKINGSELGTGAYGFGFSNDGKLNVLDLAGNEILSVSTAKDTQMKRPRPLMMTKAGNEIRLYSGRDYAVIAAR
;
A
#
# COMPACT_ATOMS: atom_id res chain seq x y z
N MET A 1 12.16 -4.44 -10.52
CA MET A 1 11.50 -4.68 -9.22
C MET A 1 10.76 -6.02 -9.32
N ARG A 2 11.05 -7.01 -8.45
CA ARG A 2 10.43 -8.36 -8.54
C ARG A 2 9.10 -8.48 -7.79
N ASN A 3 8.81 -7.53 -6.89
CA ASN A 3 7.59 -7.46 -6.10
C ASN A 3 6.95 -6.08 -6.26
N SER A 4 6.35 -5.83 -7.42
CA SER A 4 5.68 -4.56 -7.74
C SER A 4 4.29 -4.80 -8.29
N ALA A 5 3.37 -3.89 -7.98
CA ALA A 5 2.02 -3.87 -8.52
C ALA A 5 1.66 -2.45 -8.93
N ALA A 6 0.86 -2.32 -9.99
CA ALA A 6 0.35 -1.03 -10.44
C ALA A 6 -1.14 -1.15 -10.75
N ALA A 7 -1.87 -0.09 -10.46
CA ALA A 7 -3.26 0.07 -10.83
C ALA A 7 -3.47 1.39 -11.56
N ARG A 8 -4.38 1.37 -12.53
CA ARG A 8 -4.78 2.54 -13.30
C ARG A 8 -6.21 2.95 -12.94
N PHE A 9 -6.42 4.22 -12.64
CA PHE A 9 -7.71 4.85 -12.42
C PHE A 9 -8.06 5.78 -13.60
N GLY A 10 -9.09 5.44 -14.38
CA GLY A 10 -9.39 6.21 -15.59
C GLY A 10 -8.31 6.07 -16.67
N SER A 11 -8.06 7.15 -17.42
CA SER A 11 -7.10 7.16 -18.54
C SER A 11 -5.65 7.32 -18.08
N ASP A 12 -5.38 8.28 -17.19
CA ASP A 12 -4.02 8.82 -16.99
C ASP A 12 -3.60 8.91 -15.51
N ARG A 13 -4.26 8.16 -14.63
CA ARG A 13 -3.91 8.12 -13.20
C ARG A 13 -3.44 6.74 -12.78
N TYR A 14 -2.32 6.68 -12.10
CA TYR A 14 -1.63 5.48 -11.69
C TYR A 14 -1.28 5.51 -10.21
N VAL A 15 -1.42 4.34 -9.59
CA VAL A 15 -0.84 4.04 -8.29
C VAL A 15 0.08 2.86 -8.47
N ILE A 16 1.33 3.01 -8.05
CA ILE A 16 2.37 2.00 -8.19
C ILE A 16 2.91 1.70 -6.79
N ALA A 17 2.91 0.44 -6.40
CA ALA A 17 3.53 -0.03 -5.18
C ALA A 17 4.68 -0.99 -5.50
N GLY A 18 5.73 -0.93 -4.70
CA GLY A 18 6.93 -1.72 -4.88
C GLY A 18 7.57 -2.09 -3.56
N LEU A 19 7.79 -3.37 -3.29
CA LEU A 19 8.49 -3.79 -2.07
C LEU A 19 9.99 -3.56 -2.20
N VAL A 20 10.58 -3.15 -1.09
CA VAL A 20 12.03 -3.13 -0.89
C VAL A 20 12.48 -4.52 -0.45
N ASP A 21 13.69 -4.92 -0.83
CA ASP A 21 14.31 -6.10 -0.22
C ASP A 21 14.78 -5.74 1.19
N THR A 22 13.95 -6.06 2.18
CA THR A 22 14.26 -5.80 3.59
C THR A 22 14.90 -7.02 4.28
N SER A 23 15.44 -7.98 3.52
CA SER A 23 16.15 -9.12 4.12
C SER A 23 17.30 -8.61 5.00
N GLY A 24 17.39 -9.12 6.24
CA GLY A 24 18.34 -8.64 7.24
C GLY A 24 17.94 -7.41 8.06
N TYR A 25 16.83 -6.71 7.72
CA TYR A 25 16.35 -5.60 8.56
C TYR A 25 15.63 -6.11 9.81
N ALA A 26 15.79 -5.37 10.91
CA ALA A 26 15.03 -5.56 12.14
C ALA A 26 13.52 -5.34 11.89
N ALA A 27 12.68 -6.07 12.64
CA ALA A 27 11.23 -6.14 12.38
C ALA A 27 10.52 -4.78 12.47
N ASP A 28 10.99 -3.91 13.35
CA ASP A 28 10.53 -2.54 13.53
C ASP A 28 10.84 -1.63 12.32
N VAL A 29 11.98 -1.84 11.67
CA VAL A 29 12.33 -1.14 10.42
C VAL A 29 11.47 -1.64 9.26
N ARG A 30 11.22 -2.95 9.19
CA ARG A 30 10.34 -3.54 8.15
C ARG A 30 8.91 -3.02 8.22
N ALA A 31 8.37 -2.84 9.44
CA ALA A 31 7.02 -2.34 9.64
C ALA A 31 6.83 -0.89 9.15
N LYS A 32 7.92 -0.11 9.08
CA LYS A 32 7.91 1.28 8.58
C LYS A 32 8.27 1.38 7.10
N TYR A 33 9.10 0.47 6.58
CA TYR A 33 9.63 0.55 5.22
C TYR A 33 9.55 -0.81 4.50
N GLU A 34 8.33 -1.28 4.27
CA GLU A 34 8.09 -2.50 3.49
C GLU A 34 8.21 -2.22 1.98
N GLY A 35 7.82 -1.01 1.56
CA GLY A 35 7.85 -0.62 0.16
C GLY A 35 7.71 0.87 -0.09
N PHE A 36 7.72 1.20 -1.38
CA PHE A 36 7.42 2.53 -1.91
C PHE A 36 6.06 2.55 -2.59
N LEU A 37 5.32 3.62 -2.37
CA LEU A 37 4.05 3.93 -3.01
C LEU A 37 4.20 5.22 -3.82
N ILE A 38 3.92 5.17 -5.11
CA ILE A 38 3.89 6.33 -5.99
C ILE A 38 2.45 6.52 -6.45
N THR A 39 1.97 7.75 -6.38
CA THR A 39 0.69 8.13 -6.95
C THR A 39 0.82 9.45 -7.70
N ASP A 40 0.34 9.47 -8.94
CA ASP A 40 0.40 10.65 -9.82
C ASP A 40 -0.83 11.57 -9.68
N SER A 41 -1.77 11.21 -8.80
CA SER A 41 -3.00 11.95 -8.53
C SER A 41 -3.41 11.75 -7.07
N ALA A 42 -4.23 12.64 -6.53
CA ALA A 42 -4.74 12.44 -5.18
C ALA A 42 -5.63 11.18 -5.10
N ILE A 43 -5.40 10.36 -4.08
CA ILE A 43 -6.15 9.14 -3.81
C ILE A 43 -6.72 9.17 -2.39
N LYS A 44 -7.61 8.22 -2.11
CA LYS A 44 -8.03 7.89 -0.76
C LYS A 44 -7.58 6.49 -0.40
N ILE A 45 -7.01 6.32 0.78
CA ILE A 45 -6.69 5.01 1.36
C ILE A 45 -7.62 4.80 2.55
N ASN A 46 -8.54 3.84 2.45
CA ASN A 46 -9.63 3.62 3.41
C ASN A 46 -10.36 4.92 3.79
N GLY A 47 -10.61 5.79 2.80
CA GLY A 47 -11.27 7.08 2.98
C GLY A 47 -10.37 8.24 3.40
N SER A 48 -9.14 7.98 3.88
CA SER A 48 -8.16 9.01 4.26
C SER A 48 -7.44 9.56 3.03
N GLU A 49 -7.26 10.87 2.94
CA GLU A 49 -6.67 11.50 1.75
C GLU A 49 -5.14 11.32 1.70
N LEU A 50 -4.61 11.04 0.52
CA LEU A 50 -3.19 11.09 0.20
C LEU A 50 -3.00 11.88 -1.08
N GLY A 51 -2.09 12.85 -1.04
CA GLY A 51 -1.76 13.67 -2.21
C GLY A 51 -0.96 12.91 -3.27
N THR A 52 -0.75 13.57 -4.40
CA THR A 52 0.23 13.15 -5.42
C THR A 52 1.63 13.14 -4.82
N GLY A 53 2.40 12.08 -5.04
CA GLY A 53 3.78 12.00 -4.54
C GLY A 53 4.37 10.60 -4.51
N ALA A 54 5.54 10.52 -3.88
CA ALA A 54 6.24 9.28 -3.55
C ALA A 54 6.32 9.15 -2.03
N TYR A 55 5.99 7.96 -1.53
CA TYR A 55 5.82 7.67 -0.12
C TYR A 55 6.47 6.35 0.24
N GLY A 56 6.90 6.22 1.49
CA GLY A 56 7.13 4.91 2.11
C GLY A 56 5.82 4.31 2.58
N PHE A 57 5.73 2.98 2.63
CA PHE A 57 4.61 2.33 3.32
C PHE A 57 5.04 1.02 3.99
N GLY A 58 4.23 0.57 4.95
CA GLY A 58 4.38 -0.75 5.56
C GLY A 58 3.11 -1.23 6.25
N PHE A 59 2.89 -2.54 6.22
CA PHE A 59 1.85 -3.22 6.98
C PHE A 59 2.41 -3.65 8.33
N SER A 60 1.77 -3.20 9.42
CA SER A 60 2.17 -3.54 10.78
C SER A 60 1.34 -4.70 11.35
N ASN A 61 1.94 -5.43 12.30
CA ASN A 61 1.34 -6.63 12.91
C ASN A 61 0.04 -6.35 13.70
N ASP A 62 -0.21 -5.09 14.06
CA ASP A 62 -1.47 -4.63 14.67
C ASP A 62 -2.58 -4.37 13.63
N GLY A 63 -2.35 -4.75 12.36
CA GLY A 63 -3.35 -4.71 11.30
C GLY A 63 -3.54 -3.32 10.70
N LYS A 64 -2.48 -2.52 10.60
CA LYS A 64 -2.52 -1.20 9.96
C LYS A 64 -1.65 -1.12 8.72
N LEU A 65 -2.03 -0.23 7.82
CA LEU A 65 -1.19 0.29 6.75
C LEU A 65 -0.72 1.68 7.17
N ASN A 66 0.59 1.83 7.29
CA ASN A 66 1.24 3.11 7.57
C ASN A 66 1.83 3.66 6.28
N VAL A 67 1.64 4.95 6.04
CA VAL A 67 2.23 5.66 4.90
C VAL A 67 3.03 6.83 5.45
N LEU A 68 4.25 6.96 4.96
CA LEU A 68 5.23 7.92 5.44
C LEU A 68 5.74 8.79 4.29
N ASP A 69 6.14 10.01 4.61
CA ASP A 69 6.91 10.82 3.66
C ASP A 69 8.33 10.27 3.50
N LEU A 70 9.10 10.90 2.60
CA LEU A 70 10.49 10.52 2.34
C LEU A 70 11.44 10.80 3.52
N ALA A 71 11.04 11.67 4.45
CA ALA A 71 11.79 11.96 5.67
C ALA A 71 11.45 10.96 6.82
N GLY A 72 10.49 10.06 6.61
CA GLY A 72 10.05 9.08 7.60
C GLY A 72 9.02 9.59 8.59
N ASN A 73 8.37 10.73 8.32
CA ASN A 73 7.23 11.18 9.11
C ASN A 73 5.97 10.44 8.67
N GLU A 74 5.16 10.00 9.62
CA GLU A 74 3.86 9.38 9.33
C GLU A 74 2.91 10.42 8.72
N ILE A 75 2.37 10.10 7.54
CA ILE A 75 1.35 10.90 6.85
C ILE A 75 -0.04 10.38 7.19
N LEU A 76 -0.22 9.06 7.21
CA LEU A 76 -1.44 8.42 7.66
C LEU A 76 -1.18 7.00 8.16
N SER A 77 -2.06 6.54 9.05
CA SER A 77 -2.11 5.17 9.55
C SER A 77 -3.57 4.72 9.55
N VAL A 78 -3.90 3.69 8.77
CA VAL A 78 -5.28 3.21 8.59
C VAL A 78 -5.41 1.73 8.90
N SER A 79 -6.51 1.33 9.53
CA SER A 79 -6.80 -0.08 9.78
C SER A 79 -7.01 -0.84 8.47
N THR A 80 -6.42 -2.02 8.37
CA THR A 80 -6.57 -2.94 7.24
C THR A 80 -7.73 -3.90 7.47
N ALA A 81 -8.26 -4.46 6.39
CA ALA A 81 -9.18 -5.58 6.43
C ALA A 81 -8.46 -6.88 6.07
N LYS A 82 -8.96 -8.02 6.56
CA LYS A 82 -8.37 -9.34 6.30
C LYS A 82 -9.24 -10.18 5.38
N ASP A 83 -8.69 -10.63 4.27
CA ASP A 83 -9.37 -11.52 3.33
C ASP A 83 -9.17 -12.99 3.72
N THR A 84 -10.12 -13.53 4.48
CA THR A 84 -10.06 -14.91 5.00
C THR A 84 -10.25 -15.97 3.90
N GLN A 85 -10.78 -15.57 2.74
CA GLN A 85 -11.07 -16.47 1.62
C GLN A 85 -9.90 -16.55 0.62
N MET A 86 -8.87 -15.72 0.79
CA MET A 86 -7.71 -15.73 -0.08
C MET A 86 -6.87 -17.01 0.05
N LYS A 87 -6.94 -17.84 -1.00
CA LYS A 87 -6.22 -19.13 -1.07
C LYS A 87 -4.71 -19.00 -1.23
N ARG A 88 -4.23 -17.99 -1.96
CA ARG A 88 -2.81 -17.81 -2.31
C ARG A 88 -2.37 -16.37 -2.05
N PRO A 89 -2.02 -16.03 -0.80
CA PRO A 89 -1.51 -14.69 -0.48
C PRO A 89 -0.16 -14.43 -1.15
N ARG A 90 0.03 -13.19 -1.60
CA ARG A 90 1.30 -12.71 -2.18
C ARG A 90 1.87 -11.61 -1.30
N PRO A 91 3.20 -11.43 -1.25
CA PRO A 91 3.81 -10.35 -0.47
C PRO A 91 3.30 -8.96 -0.86
N LEU A 92 3.07 -8.74 -2.17
CA LEU A 92 2.41 -7.54 -2.67
C LEU A 92 1.45 -7.90 -3.80
N MET A 93 0.25 -7.35 -3.73
CA MET A 93 -0.75 -7.53 -4.78
C MET A 93 -1.73 -6.35 -4.80
N MET A 94 -2.14 -5.94 -6.00
CA MET A 94 -3.31 -5.10 -6.20
C MET A 94 -4.41 -5.89 -6.90
N THR A 95 -5.65 -5.83 -6.41
CA THR A 95 -6.82 -6.39 -7.10
C THR A 95 -7.91 -5.34 -7.23
N LYS A 96 -8.70 -5.44 -8.30
CA LYS A 96 -9.82 -4.53 -8.53
C LYS A 96 -11.06 -4.97 -7.74
N ALA A 97 -11.73 -4.02 -7.10
CA ALA A 97 -13.01 -4.20 -6.43
C ALA A 97 -13.95 -3.06 -6.85
N GLY A 98 -14.75 -3.29 -7.89
CA GLY A 98 -15.56 -2.21 -8.50
C GLY A 98 -14.68 -1.11 -9.10
N ASN A 99 -14.82 0.13 -8.61
CA ASN A 99 -13.99 1.28 -8.99
C ASN A 99 -12.79 1.51 -8.07
N GLU A 100 -12.61 0.63 -7.08
CA GLU A 100 -11.54 0.70 -6.10
C GLU A 100 -10.51 -0.40 -6.36
N ILE A 101 -9.37 -0.26 -5.68
CA ILE A 101 -8.27 -1.21 -5.71
C ILE A 101 -7.98 -1.64 -4.29
N ARG A 102 -7.90 -2.95 -4.05
CA ARG A 102 -7.37 -3.47 -2.78
C ARG A 102 -5.88 -3.66 -2.93
N LEU A 103 -5.10 -2.93 -2.12
CA LEU A 103 -3.67 -3.11 -1.94
C LEU A 103 -3.43 -4.11 -0.82
N TYR A 104 -2.87 -5.26 -1.15
CA TYR A 104 -2.62 -6.37 -0.24
C TYR A 104 -1.15 -6.48 0.17
N SER A 105 -0.93 -6.79 1.45
CA SER A 105 0.24 -7.52 1.96
C SER A 105 -0.23 -8.84 2.56
N GLY A 106 0.14 -9.95 1.94
CA GLY A 106 -0.39 -11.27 2.33
C GLY A 106 -1.90 -11.36 2.15
N ARG A 107 -2.65 -11.39 3.26
CA ARG A 107 -4.13 -11.41 3.29
C ARG A 107 -4.75 -10.10 3.78
N ASP A 108 -3.93 -9.22 4.34
CA ASP A 108 -4.39 -7.94 4.86
C ASP A 108 -4.38 -6.92 3.72
N TYR A 109 -5.37 -6.04 3.69
CA TYR A 109 -5.51 -5.06 2.63
C TYR A 109 -6.07 -3.73 3.09
N ALA A 110 -5.69 -2.69 2.36
CA ALA A 110 -6.35 -1.39 2.37
C ALA A 110 -6.99 -1.13 1.00
N VAL A 111 -8.08 -0.36 1.00
CA VAL A 111 -8.80 0.04 -0.20
C VAL A 111 -8.28 1.39 -0.67
N ILE A 112 -7.87 1.44 -1.92
CA ILE A 112 -7.46 2.65 -2.64
C ILE A 112 -8.58 3.04 -3.59
N ALA A 113 -9.04 4.27 -3.47
CA ALA A 113 -9.99 4.89 -4.38
C ALA A 113 -9.37 6.13 -5.01
N ALA A 114 -9.72 6.39 -6.26
CA ALA A 114 -9.40 7.67 -6.87
C ALA A 114 -10.18 8.79 -6.17
N ARG A 115 -9.57 9.96 -6.01
CA ARG A 115 -10.30 11.18 -5.66
C ARG A 115 -11.11 11.70 -6.86
#